data_AF-A0A6P4CCB3-F1
#
_entry.id   AF-A0A6P4CCB3-F1
#
_cell.length_a   1.000
_cell.length_b   1.000
_cell.length_c   1.000
_cell.angle_alpha   90.00
_cell.angle_beta   90.00
_cell.angle_gamma   90.00
#
_symmetry.space_group_name_H-M   'P 1'
#
loop_
_entity.id
_entity.type
_entity.pdbx_description
1 polymer ?
#
loop_
_entity_poly.entity_id
_entity_poly.type
_entity_poly.pdbx_seq_one_letter_code
_entity_poly.pdbx_strand_id
1 'polypeptide(L)'
;MAKKSYIGIGTLMRKKLSDITNNSDSQHNLLPLPLPAIDADIPSIQQLLTERTQLIQLIAEKEELIESNGAELRRIQADIKKLQLQNRNLAQSNSLMLAELNLGRDKRKMLQHEISC
;
A
#
# COMPACT_ATOMS: atom_id res chain seq x y z
N MET A 1 41.57 -46.57 25.70
CA MET A 1 41.71 -45.56 26.77
C MET A 1 40.42 -44.74 26.77
N ALA A 2 39.48 -45.06 27.67
CA ALA A 2 39.08 -44.27 28.85
C ALA A 2 38.19 -43.06 28.52
N LYS A 3 36.98 -42.84 29.08
CA LYS A 3 36.00 -43.60 29.89
C LYS A 3 34.82 -42.63 30.19
N LYS A 4 33.57 -43.16 30.24
CA LYS A 4 32.34 -42.64 30.91
C LYS A 4 31.60 -41.46 30.21
N SER A 5 30.32 -41.51 29.78
CA SER A 5 29.03 -41.94 30.39
C SER A 5 28.66 -41.07 31.60
N TYR A 6 27.53 -40.35 31.69
CA TYR A 6 26.13 -40.81 31.64
C TYR A 6 25.12 -39.64 31.84
N ILE A 7 23.86 -39.85 31.39
CA ILE A 7 22.54 -39.39 31.94
C ILE A 7 22.28 -37.87 31.89
N GLY A 8 21.19 -37.31 31.35
CA GLY A 8 19.79 -37.72 31.24
C GLY A 8 18.96 -36.44 31.52
N ILE A 9 17.91 -36.13 30.76
CA ILE A 9 16.52 -36.05 31.24
C ILE A 9 15.64 -35.81 30.00
N GLY A 10 14.66 -36.69 29.82
CA GLY A 10 13.35 -36.29 29.30
C GLY A 10 13.16 -36.29 27.79
N THR A 11 13.04 -37.48 27.21
CA THR A 11 12.07 -37.75 26.13
C THR A 11 10.69 -37.21 26.52
N LEU A 12 10.36 -35.97 26.14
CA LEU A 12 8.97 -35.54 26.06
C LEU A 12 8.44 -36.00 24.69
N MET A 13 7.91 -37.21 24.67
CA MET A 13 7.10 -37.67 23.55
C MET A 13 5.94 -36.69 23.36
N ARG A 14 5.84 -36.09 22.18
CA ARG A 14 4.73 -35.21 21.79
C ARG A 14 3.43 -36.02 21.93
N LYS A 15 2.61 -35.71 22.93
CA LYS A 15 1.28 -36.34 23.07
C LYS A 15 0.47 -35.99 21.83
N LYS A 16 0.09 -37.01 21.05
CA LYS A 16 -0.90 -36.87 19.98
C LYS A 16 -2.18 -36.34 20.61
N LEU A 17 -2.77 -35.32 19.99
CA LEU A 17 -4.11 -34.84 20.32
C LEU A 17 -5.08 -36.01 20.17
N SER A 18 -5.66 -36.46 21.27
CA SER A 18 -6.77 -37.41 21.28
C SER A 18 -8.05 -36.66 20.91
N ASP A 19 -8.86 -37.28 20.06
CA ASP A 19 -10.13 -36.73 19.57
C ASP A 19 -11.04 -36.32 20.73
N ILE A 20 -11.53 -35.08 20.68
CA ILE A 20 -12.48 -34.56 21.66
C ILE A 20 -13.87 -34.96 21.17
N THR A 21 -14.32 -36.17 21.51
CA THR A 21 -15.75 -36.52 21.38
C THR A 21 -16.50 -35.81 22.49
N ASN A 22 -17.43 -34.93 22.10
CA ASN A 22 -18.30 -34.18 23.00
C ASN A 22 -19.21 -35.16 23.77
N ASN A 23 -18.89 -35.47 25.02
CA ASN A 23 -19.81 -36.21 25.89
C ASN A 23 -20.83 -35.22 26.45
N SER A 24 -21.95 -35.07 25.74
CA SER A 24 -23.16 -34.46 26.27
C SER A 24 -23.73 -35.38 27.34
N ASP A 25 -23.21 -35.31 28.56
CA ASP A 25 -23.94 -35.66 29.77
C ASP A 25 -23.06 -35.42 31.00
N SER A 26 -23.30 -34.29 31.66
CA SER A 26 -23.12 -34.08 33.10
C SER A 26 -23.75 -32.74 33.46
N GLN A 27 -25.06 -32.75 33.63
CA GLN A 27 -25.76 -31.74 34.40
C GLN A 27 -25.26 -31.81 35.85
N HIS A 28 -24.36 -30.92 36.25
CA HIS A 28 -24.08 -30.67 37.65
C HIS A 28 -24.00 -29.15 37.90
N ASN A 29 -25.04 -28.68 38.58
CA ASN A 29 -25.17 -27.46 39.36
C ASN A 29 -23.83 -26.77 39.70
N LEU A 30 -23.58 -25.62 39.07
CA LEU A 30 -22.65 -24.61 39.57
C LEU A 30 -23.44 -23.31 39.68
N LEU A 31 -23.45 -22.75 40.89
CA LEU A 31 -24.11 -21.49 41.25
C LEU A 31 -23.85 -20.39 40.23
N PRO A 32 -24.74 -19.38 40.10
CA PRO A 32 -24.46 -18.19 39.32
C PRO A 32 -23.18 -17.54 39.86
N LEU A 33 -22.08 -17.69 39.12
CA LEU A 33 -20.91 -16.86 39.29
C LEU A 33 -21.40 -15.43 39.04
N PRO A 34 -21.25 -14.48 40.00
CA PRO A 34 -21.55 -13.09 39.73
C PRO A 34 -20.66 -12.69 38.57
N LEU A 35 -21.27 -12.42 37.41
CA LEU A 35 -20.63 -11.62 36.37
C LEU A 35 -20.06 -10.40 37.10
N PRO A 36 -18.77 -10.06 36.97
CA PRO A 36 -18.28 -8.83 37.53
C PRO A 36 -19.19 -7.75 36.96
N ALA A 37 -19.93 -7.08 37.84
CA ALA A 37 -20.74 -5.94 37.47
C ALA A 37 -19.77 -5.01 36.75
N ILE A 38 -19.97 -4.85 35.45
CA ILE A 38 -19.27 -3.83 34.71
C ILE A 38 -19.86 -2.54 35.26
N ASP A 39 -19.24 -1.99 36.31
CA ASP A 39 -19.41 -0.60 36.73
C ASP A 39 -18.77 0.26 35.62
N ALA A 40 -19.37 0.19 34.43
CA ALA A 40 -19.14 1.18 33.41
C ALA A 40 -19.89 2.41 33.90
N ASP A 41 -19.13 3.31 34.51
CA ASP A 41 -19.63 4.61 34.89
C ASP A 41 -20.30 5.22 33.64
N ILE A 42 -21.59 5.54 33.73
CA ILE A 42 -22.40 6.13 32.66
C ILE A 42 -21.65 7.24 31.89
N PRO A 43 -20.85 8.14 32.52
CA PRO A 43 -20.02 9.10 31.81
C PRO A 43 -18.96 8.49 30.88
N SER A 44 -18.36 7.34 31.22
CA SER A 44 -17.38 6.64 30.38
C SER A 44 -18.04 6.07 29.11
N ILE A 45 -19.26 5.55 29.23
CA ILE A 45 -20.05 5.09 28.06
C ILE A 45 -20.39 6.27 27.14
N GLN A 46 -20.78 7.42 27.70
CA GLN A 46 -21.10 8.62 26.91
C GLN A 46 -19.86 9.19 26.19
N GLN A 47 -18.70 9.15 26.84
CA GLN A 47 -17.42 9.52 26.20
C GLN A 47 -17.12 8.60 25.02
N LEU A 48 -17.23 7.28 25.19
CA LEU A 48 -17.02 6.31 24.12
C LEU A 48 -17.98 6.51 22.93
N LEU A 49 -19.26 6.79 23.19
CA LEU A 49 -20.22 7.08 22.12
C LEU A 49 -19.88 8.38 21.37
N THR A 50 -19.39 9.38 22.09
CA THR A 50 -18.92 10.65 21.52
C THR A 50 -17.71 10.43 20.63
N GLU A 51 -16.69 9.73 21.12
CA GLU A 51 -15.49 9.37 20.38
C GLU A 51 -15.84 8.53 19.14
N ARG A 52 -16.71 7.54 19.27
CA ARG A 52 -17.18 6.72 18.14
C ARG A 52 -17.82 7.58 17.04
N THR A 53 -18.60 8.59 17.42
CA THR A 53 -19.25 9.48 16.45
C THR A 53 -18.22 10.38 15.76
N GLN A 54 -17.26 10.93 16.51
CA GLN A 54 -16.16 11.70 15.96
C GLN A 54 -15.30 10.87 14.99
N LEU A 55 -15.00 9.62 15.34
CA LEU A 55 -14.24 8.72 14.48
C LEU A 55 -14.98 8.42 13.17
N ILE A 56 -16.29 8.21 13.21
CA ILE A 56 -17.09 8.01 11.99
C ILE A 56 -17.07 9.25 11.09
N GLN A 57 -17.20 10.43 11.70
CA GLN A 57 -17.13 11.68 10.95
C GLN A 57 -15.76 11.85 10.27
N LEU A 58 -14.68 11.58 11.00
CA LEU A 58 -13.33 11.61 10.45
C LEU A 58 -13.12 10.58 9.33
N ILE A 59 -13.71 9.39 9.43
CA ILE A 59 -13.64 8.38 8.37
C ILE A 59 -14.34 8.90 7.11
N ALA A 60 -15.54 9.45 7.23
CA ALA A 60 -16.29 9.99 6.09
C ALA A 60 -15.52 11.13 5.39
N GLU A 61 -14.94 12.06 6.16
CA GLU A 61 -14.09 13.13 5.63
C GLU A 61 -12.85 12.61 4.89
N LYS A 62 -12.25 11.53 5.40
CA LYS A 62 -11.08 10.91 4.76
C LYS A 62 -11.47 10.16 3.49
N GLU A 63 -12.62 9.51 3.45
CA GLU A 63 -13.14 8.85 2.25
C GLU A 63 -13.39 9.86 1.12
N GLU A 64 -14.04 10.99 1.43
CA GLU A 64 -14.26 12.08 0.46
C GLU A 64 -12.93 12.64 -0.07
N LEU A 65 -11.97 12.88 0.83
CA LEU A 65 -10.64 13.36 0.45
C LEU A 65 -9.89 12.37 -0.45
N ILE A 66 -9.97 11.06 -0.14
CA ILE A 66 -9.34 10.01 -0.96
C ILE A 66 -9.96 9.97 -2.36
N GLU A 67 -11.29 10.07 -2.46
CA GLU A 67 -11.99 10.07 -3.74
C GLU A 67 -11.60 11.28 -4.61
N SER A 68 -11.64 12.48 -4.02
CA SER A 68 -11.26 13.73 -4.69
C SER A 68 -9.82 13.68 -5.18
N ASN A 69 -8.88 13.30 -4.31
CA ASN A 69 -7.46 13.17 -4.68
C ASN A 69 -7.26 12.08 -5.74
N GLY A 70 -8.00 10.97 -5.67
CA GLY A 70 -7.96 9.91 -6.67
C GLY A 70 -8.41 10.38 -8.06
N ALA A 71 -9.44 11.23 -8.11
CA ALA A 71 -9.88 11.86 -9.36
C ALA A 71 -8.83 12.83 -9.92
N GLU A 72 -8.23 13.66 -9.08
CA GLU A 72 -7.19 14.60 -9.48
C GLU A 72 -5.94 13.88 -9.99
N LEU A 73 -5.48 12.83 -9.30
CA LEU A 73 -4.35 12.00 -9.73
C LEU A 73 -4.58 11.39 -11.11
N ARG A 74 -5.78 10.84 -11.37
CA ARG A 74 -6.11 10.28 -12.68
C ARG A 74 -6.07 11.33 -13.79
N ARG A 75 -6.58 12.54 -13.51
CA ARG A 75 -6.51 13.67 -14.45
C ARG A 75 -5.06 14.05 -14.75
N ILE A 76 -4.24 14.25 -13.71
CA ILE A 76 -2.82 14.62 -13.86
C ILE A 76 -2.07 13.54 -14.66
N GLN A 77 -2.33 12.26 -14.40
CA GLN A 77 -1.73 11.16 -15.17
C GLN A 77 -2.10 11.22 -16.66
N ALA A 78 -3.35 11.56 -16.99
CA ALA A 78 -3.77 11.74 -18.38
C ALA A 78 -3.06 12.95 -19.03
N ASP A 79 -2.96 14.06 -18.31
CA ASP A 79 -2.29 15.28 -18.76
C ASP A 79 -0.80 15.04 -19.01
N ILE A 80 -0.12 14.30 -18.14
CA ILE A 80 1.29 13.91 -18.32
C ILE A 80 1.48 13.10 -19.60
N LYS A 81 0.63 12.08 -19.85
CA LYS A 81 0.72 11.26 -21.07
C LYS A 81 0.54 12.12 -22.33
N LYS A 82 -0.42 13.06 -22.30
CA LYS A 82 -0.65 14.00 -23.40
C LYS A 82 0.56 14.90 -23.63
N LEU A 83 1.13 15.46 -22.58
CA LEU A 83 2.32 16.33 -22.65
C LEU A 83 3.54 15.56 -23.17
N GLN A 84 3.74 14.31 -22.74
CA GLN A 84 4.82 13.47 -23.25
C GLN A 84 4.70 13.23 -24.76
N LEU A 85 3.49 12.94 -25.25
CA LEU A 85 3.25 12.77 -26.68
C LEU A 85 3.55 14.07 -27.46
N GLN A 86 3.07 15.22 -26.96
CA GLN A 86 3.33 16.51 -27.58
C GLN A 86 4.82 16.86 -27.61
N ASN A 87 5.53 16.63 -26.49
CA ASN A 87 6.96 16.88 -26.41
C ASN A 87 7.75 16.01 -27.38
N ARG A 88 7.37 14.73 -27.52
CA ARG A 88 7.98 13.83 -28.51
C ARG A 88 7.80 14.33 -29.94
N ASN A 89 6.59 14.77 -30.29
CA ASN A 89 6.31 15.32 -31.62
C ASN A 89 7.12 16.59 -31.90
N LEU A 90 7.24 17.47 -30.91
CA LEU A 90 8.07 18.68 -31.02
C LEU A 90 9.55 18.33 -31.19
N ALA A 91 10.09 17.41 -30.40
CA ALA A 91 11.48 16.98 -30.50
C ALA A 91 11.79 16.36 -31.89
N GLN A 92 10.86 15.58 -32.43
CA GLN A 92 10.97 15.03 -33.78
C GLN A 92 10.98 16.15 -34.83
N SER A 93 10.01 17.07 -34.77
CA SER A 93 9.93 18.21 -35.69
C SER A 93 11.19 19.08 -35.65
N ASN A 94 11.68 19.40 -34.45
CA ASN A 94 12.91 20.17 -34.26
C ASN A 94 14.13 19.47 -34.87
N SER A 95 14.21 18.15 -34.76
CA SER A 95 15.30 17.37 -35.34
C SER A 95 15.27 17.41 -36.88
N LEU A 96 14.07 17.32 -37.47
CA LEU A 96 13.89 17.43 -38.93
C LEU A 96 14.27 18.83 -39.43
N MET A 97 13.76 19.88 -38.79
CA MET A 97 14.08 21.26 -39.15
C MET A 97 15.58 21.55 -39.02
N LEU A 98 16.25 21.01 -38.00
CA LEU A 98 17.70 21.15 -37.83
C LEU A 98 18.47 20.48 -38.96
N ALA A 99 18.03 19.30 -39.43
CA ALA A 99 18.64 18.62 -40.56
C ALA A 99 18.50 19.44 -41.86
N GLU A 100 17.33 20.02 -42.11
CA GLU A 100 17.08 20.90 -43.27
C GLU A 100 17.97 22.15 -43.23
N LEU A 101 18.10 22.79 -42.05
CA LEU A 101 18.97 23.95 -41.87
C LEU A 101 20.45 23.61 -42.12
N ASN A 102 20.90 22.45 -41.64
CA ASN A 102 22.27 21.99 -41.87
C ASN A 102 22.51 21.71 -43.36
N LEU A 103 21.58 21.05 -44.04
CA LEU A 103 21.66 20.83 -45.48
C LEU A 103 21.77 22.16 -46.26
N GLY A 104 20.93 23.14 -45.93
CA GLY A 104 21.00 24.47 -46.52
C GLY A 104 22.32 25.20 -46.23
N ARG A 105 22.86 25.03 -45.01
CA ARG A 105 24.18 25.57 -44.64
C ARG A 105 25.30 24.95 -45.45
N ASP A 106 25.30 23.63 -45.62
CA ASP A 106 26.33 22.92 -46.35
C ASP A 106 26.29 23.24 -47.84
N LYS A 107 25.09 23.35 -48.42
CA LYS A 107 24.92 23.85 -49.80
C LYS A 107 25.49 25.26 -49.97
N ARG A 108 25.24 26.16 -49.02
CA ARG A 108 25.83 27.53 -49.07
C ARG A 108 27.35 27.51 -49.01
N LYS A 109 27.94 26.68 -48.14
CA LYS A 109 29.40 26.52 -48.06
C LYS A 109 29.99 26.00 -49.37
N MET A 110 29.35 25.01 -50.00
CA MET A 110 29.75 24.47 -51.29
C MET A 110 29.75 25.57 -52.37
N LEU A 111 28.64 26.30 -52.52
CA LEU A 111 28.54 27.38 -53.50
C LEU A 111 29.55 28.52 -53.24
N GLN A 112 29.77 28.86 -51.97
CA GLN A 112 30.78 29.87 -51.61
C GLN A 112 32.19 29.42 -51.98
N HIS A 113 32.51 28.15 -51.77
CA HIS A 113 33.78 27.56 -52.20
C HIS A 113 33.92 27.59 -53.73
N GLU A 114 32.89 27.21 -54.49
CA GLU A 114 32.89 27.25 -55.96
C GLU A 114 33.13 28.66 -56.53
N ILE A 115 32.68 29.71 -55.84
CA ILE A 115 32.85 31.10 -56.30
C ILE A 115 34.21 31.69 -55.87
N SER A 116 34.79 31.19 -54.78
CA SER A 116 36.05 31.70 -54.20
C SER A 116 37.30 30.98 -54.72
N CYS A 117 37.15 29.84 -55.40
CA CYS A 117 38.20 29.12 -56.08
C CYS A 117 38.28 29.52 -57.56
#